data_AF-A0A7K0D644-F1
#
_entry.id   AF-A0A7K0D644-F1
#
_cell.length_a   1.000
_cell.length_b   1.000
_cell.length_c   1.000
_cell.angle_alpha   90.00
_cell.angle_beta   90.00
_cell.angle_gamma   90.00
#
_symmetry.space_group_name_H-M   'P 1'
#
loop_
_entity.id
_entity.type
_entity.pdbx_description
1 polymer ?
#
loop_
_entity_poly.entity_id
_entity_poly.type
_entity_poly.pdbx_seq_one_letter_code
_entity_poly.pdbx_strand_id
1 'polypeptide(L)'
;MRQPPPRIAGIHLRRLAAELLSLREAAGLNRQQVQDATKISDVTLYRIEEAVTRPQQRTLLALMDLYRANDAERELLTSLFKDSTKRGLLLPYHHDLPEPYNTYISLEDQAEQLRAFEPLVIPGLLQTEQYAHALIAESDSEAGAEKIDSYVRSRLDRQQRLGGERPLKLWAIIDEPAIRRIVGSSDITRAQLRRLVQAATLPNVTVQIIPFDSGGHPGMRGSFALMDFPEAEGPEVVYLDTMAGQIFVEEQGQVKRYNEQFVQLAAIALSPAKSSKLVAQLADSLDEIPR
;
A
#
# COMPACT_ATOMS: atom_id res chain seq x y z
N MET A 1 -22.74 1.62 -19.06
CA MET A 1 -22.01 0.53 -18.37
C MET A 1 -20.72 1.10 -17.82
N ARG A 2 -20.56 1.19 -16.50
CA ARG A 2 -19.27 1.61 -15.90
C ARG A 2 -18.24 0.53 -16.22
N GLN A 3 -17.12 0.90 -16.85
CA GLN A 3 -15.99 -0.01 -17.00
C GLN A 3 -15.53 -0.44 -15.59
N PRO A 4 -15.23 -1.73 -15.37
CA PRO A 4 -14.67 -2.15 -14.09
C PRO A 4 -13.36 -1.37 -13.85
N PRO A 5 -13.07 -0.97 -12.60
CA PRO A 5 -11.83 -0.28 -12.30
C PRO A 5 -10.63 -1.12 -12.78
N PRO A 6 -9.57 -0.48 -13.29
CA PRO A 6 -8.41 -1.19 -13.81
C PRO A 6 -7.86 -2.14 -12.75
N ARG A 7 -7.64 -3.39 -13.15
CA ARG A 7 -7.00 -4.40 -12.32
C ARG A 7 -5.55 -3.98 -12.14
N ILE A 8 -5.17 -3.60 -10.93
CA ILE A 8 -3.80 -3.19 -10.66
C ILE A 8 -2.96 -4.44 -10.56
N ALA A 9 -1.93 -4.49 -11.40
CA ALA A 9 -1.04 -5.61 -11.50
C ALA A 9 -0.01 -5.64 -10.36
N GLY A 10 0.53 -6.83 -10.06
CA GLY A 10 1.69 -6.96 -9.18
C GLY A 10 2.89 -6.15 -9.69
N ILE A 11 3.82 -5.77 -8.81
CA ILE A 11 4.88 -4.80 -9.13
C ILE A 11 5.69 -5.17 -10.37
N HIS A 12 6.01 -6.45 -10.54
CA HIS A 12 6.82 -6.89 -11.67
C HIS A 12 6.12 -6.69 -13.01
N LEU A 13 4.79 -6.84 -13.06
CA LEU A 13 4.03 -6.56 -14.28
C LEU A 13 3.88 -5.04 -14.50
N ARG A 14 3.80 -4.24 -13.43
CA ARG A 14 3.80 -2.77 -13.54
C ARG A 14 5.14 -2.24 -14.03
N ARG A 15 6.24 -2.73 -13.47
CA ARG A 15 7.59 -2.41 -13.95
C ARG A 15 7.81 -2.92 -15.37
N LEU A 16 7.37 -4.13 -15.71
CA LEU A 16 7.41 -4.63 -17.09
C LEU A 16 6.70 -3.67 -18.05
N ALA A 17 5.51 -3.20 -17.68
CA ALA A 17 4.73 -2.27 -18.48
C ALA A 17 5.43 -0.91 -18.64
N ALA A 18 5.99 -0.36 -17.56
CA ALA A 18 6.72 0.91 -17.57
C ALA A 18 7.99 0.84 -18.43
N GLU A 19 8.78 -0.24 -18.32
CA GLU A 19 9.98 -0.44 -19.15
C GLU A 19 9.61 -0.61 -20.63
N LEU A 20 8.53 -1.35 -20.94
CA LEU A 20 8.03 -1.47 -22.31
C LEU A 20 7.54 -0.13 -22.88
N LEU A 21 6.88 0.70 -22.07
CA LEU A 21 6.44 2.03 -22.44
C LEU A 21 7.64 2.94 -22.73
N SER A 22 8.62 2.98 -21.82
CA SER A 22 9.86 3.74 -21.97
C SER A 22 10.62 3.36 -23.24
N LEU A 23 10.75 2.06 -23.52
CA LEU A 23 11.39 1.57 -24.74
C LEU A 23 10.63 1.95 -26.01
N ARG A 24 9.29 1.93 -25.98
CA ARG A 24 8.48 2.37 -27.11
C ARG A 24 8.71 3.87 -27.39
N GLU A 25 8.72 4.69 -26.35
CA GLU A 25 8.95 6.12 -26.44
C GLU A 25 10.35 6.44 -26.93
N ALA A 26 11.37 5.75 -26.43
CA ALA A 26 12.75 5.85 -26.88
C ALA A 26 12.91 5.43 -28.35
N ALA A 27 12.15 4.43 -28.81
CA ALA A 27 12.10 4.03 -30.21
C ALA A 27 11.29 5.01 -31.09
N GLY A 28 10.61 6.01 -30.51
CA GLY A 28 9.82 7.00 -31.22
C GLY A 28 8.55 6.44 -31.88
N LEU A 29 8.03 5.30 -31.39
CA LEU A 29 6.91 4.59 -32.00
C LEU A 29 5.58 4.95 -31.34
N ASN A 30 4.56 5.21 -32.13
CA ASN A 30 3.18 5.27 -31.65
C ASN A 30 2.51 3.88 -31.69
N ARG A 31 1.38 3.71 -30.99
CA ARG A 31 0.71 2.42 -30.87
C ARG A 31 0.21 1.85 -32.20
N GLN A 32 -0.19 2.70 -33.14
CA GLN A 32 -0.60 2.27 -34.48
C GLN A 32 0.57 1.64 -35.24
N GLN A 33 1.75 2.25 -35.18
CA GLN A 33 2.96 1.71 -35.80
C GLN A 33 3.37 0.37 -35.19
N VAL A 34 3.19 0.21 -33.86
CA VAL A 34 3.41 -1.08 -33.19
C VAL A 34 2.41 -2.13 -33.69
N GLN A 35 1.14 -1.76 -33.82
CA GLN A 35 0.11 -2.65 -34.36
C GLN A 35 0.41 -3.09 -35.79
N ASP A 36 0.85 -2.19 -36.65
CA ASP A 36 1.15 -2.50 -38.05
C ASP A 36 2.31 -3.51 -38.17
N ALA A 37 3.34 -3.34 -37.32
CA ALA A 37 4.55 -4.16 -37.31
C ALA A 37 4.37 -5.52 -36.62
N THR A 38 3.60 -5.60 -35.53
CA THR A 38 3.51 -6.80 -34.66
C THR A 38 2.17 -7.53 -34.75
N LYS A 39 1.17 -6.90 -35.37
CA LYS A 39 -0.25 -7.31 -35.36
C LYS A 39 -0.90 -7.34 -33.97
N ILE A 40 -0.26 -6.75 -32.95
CA ILE A 40 -0.85 -6.55 -31.62
C ILE A 40 -1.83 -5.38 -31.74
N SER A 41 -3.10 -5.57 -31.36
CA SER A 41 -4.06 -4.47 -31.43
C SER A 41 -3.72 -3.34 -30.47
N ASP A 42 -4.02 -2.09 -30.86
CA ASP A 42 -3.88 -0.90 -30.02
C ASP A 42 -4.50 -1.07 -28.62
N VAL A 43 -5.70 -1.66 -28.55
CA VAL A 43 -6.38 -1.98 -27.28
C VAL A 43 -5.58 -2.95 -26.42
N THR A 44 -4.96 -3.98 -27.01
CA THR A 44 -4.15 -4.95 -26.27
C THR A 44 -2.85 -4.30 -25.80
N LEU A 45 -2.21 -3.51 -26.67
CA LEU A 45 -0.98 -2.80 -26.34
C LEU A 45 -1.22 -1.79 -25.21
N TYR A 46 -2.29 -1.00 -25.28
CA TYR A 46 -2.71 -0.11 -24.21
C TYR A 46 -2.85 -0.86 -22.88
N ARG A 47 -3.54 -2.00 -22.86
CA ARG A 47 -3.71 -2.79 -21.64
C ARG A 47 -2.40 -3.39 -21.11
N ILE A 48 -1.42 -3.64 -21.96
CA ILE A 48 -0.08 -4.08 -21.55
C ILE A 48 0.70 -2.90 -20.94
N GLU A 49 0.68 -1.74 -21.60
CA GLU A 49 1.38 -0.52 -21.16
C GLU A 49 0.82 0.05 -19.86
N GLU A 50 -0.48 -0.12 -19.61
CA GLU A 50 -1.15 0.26 -18.36
C GLU A 50 -1.08 -0.85 -17.30
N ALA A 51 -0.29 -1.90 -17.52
CA ALA A 51 -0.18 -3.09 -16.67
C ALA A 51 -1.51 -3.82 -16.38
N VAL A 52 -2.61 -3.48 -17.06
CA VAL A 52 -3.93 -4.12 -16.89
C VAL A 52 -3.91 -5.59 -17.31
N THR A 53 -3.04 -5.96 -18.23
CA THR A 53 -2.97 -7.34 -18.74
C THR A 53 -1.53 -7.75 -19.00
N ARG A 54 -1.17 -8.93 -18.49
CA ARG A 54 0.13 -9.54 -18.76
C ARG A 54 0.26 -9.88 -20.26
N PRO A 55 1.35 -9.49 -20.93
CA PRO A 55 1.57 -9.89 -22.32
C PRO A 55 1.73 -11.42 -22.41
N GLN A 56 1.47 -12.01 -23.57
CA GLN A 56 1.93 -13.39 -23.82
C GLN A 56 3.45 -13.37 -24.05
N GLN A 57 4.14 -14.47 -23.78
CA GLN A 57 5.60 -14.53 -23.98
C GLN A 57 6.02 -14.16 -25.42
N ARG A 58 5.27 -14.62 -26.42
CA ARG A 58 5.48 -14.24 -27.83
C ARG A 58 5.32 -12.74 -28.08
N THR A 59 4.35 -12.12 -27.40
CA THR A 59 4.05 -10.68 -27.50
C THR A 59 5.20 -9.89 -26.91
N LEU A 60 5.69 -10.29 -25.73
CA LEU A 60 6.83 -9.67 -25.09
C LEU A 60 8.08 -9.71 -25.99
N LEU A 61 8.41 -10.89 -26.55
CA LEU A 61 9.55 -11.04 -27.47
C LEU A 61 9.41 -10.13 -28.70
N ALA A 62 8.23 -10.10 -29.32
CA ALA A 62 7.97 -9.25 -30.49
C ALA A 62 8.13 -7.76 -30.17
N LEU A 63 7.69 -7.31 -28.97
CA LEU A 63 7.87 -5.93 -28.54
C LEU A 63 9.34 -5.60 -28.26
N MET A 64 10.09 -6.48 -27.61
CA MET A 64 11.54 -6.30 -27.39
C MET A 64 12.32 -6.19 -28.71
N ASP A 65 11.94 -6.99 -29.71
CA ASP A 65 12.53 -6.93 -31.04
C ASP A 65 12.20 -5.62 -31.75
N LEU A 66 10.92 -5.21 -31.73
CA LEU A 66 10.49 -3.98 -32.38
C LEU A 66 11.15 -2.74 -31.75
N TYR A 67 11.23 -2.70 -30.42
CA TYR A 67 11.80 -1.57 -29.68
C TYR A 67 13.33 -1.57 -29.66
N ARG A 68 13.96 -2.59 -30.27
CA ARG A 68 15.42 -2.75 -30.33
C ARG A 68 16.07 -2.79 -28.94
N ALA A 69 15.41 -3.47 -28.00
CA ALA A 69 15.93 -3.66 -26.66
C ALA A 69 17.31 -4.33 -26.72
N ASN A 70 18.28 -3.78 -26.00
CA ASN A 70 19.62 -4.34 -25.84
C ASN A 70 19.61 -5.58 -24.94
N ASP A 71 20.75 -6.26 -24.81
CA ASP A 71 20.83 -7.52 -24.07
C ASP A 71 20.47 -7.37 -22.59
N ALA A 72 20.86 -6.27 -21.94
CA ALA A 72 20.54 -6.00 -20.54
C ALA A 72 19.05 -5.70 -20.34
N GLU A 73 18.45 -4.92 -21.24
CA GLU A 73 17.00 -4.63 -21.24
C GLU A 73 16.19 -5.92 -21.48
N ARG A 74 16.63 -6.78 -22.39
CA ARG A 74 15.98 -8.07 -22.66
C ARG A 74 16.03 -9.00 -21.46
N GLU A 75 17.17 -9.06 -20.77
CA GLU A 75 17.33 -9.84 -19.55
C GLU A 75 16.39 -9.33 -18.45
N LEU A 76 16.36 -8.01 -18.23
CA LEU A 76 15.48 -7.35 -17.27
C LEU A 76 14.00 -7.65 -17.57
N LEU A 77 13.52 -7.37 -18.79
CA LEU A 77 12.12 -7.59 -19.19
C LEU A 77 11.73 -9.07 -19.07
N THR A 78 12.63 -9.98 -19.40
CA THR A 78 12.39 -11.42 -19.26
C THR A 78 12.32 -11.84 -17.79
N SER A 79 13.16 -11.27 -16.92
CA SER A 79 13.08 -11.49 -15.47
C SER A 79 11.75 -10.98 -14.92
N LEU A 80 11.39 -9.73 -15.20
CA LEU A 80 10.14 -9.12 -14.75
C LEU A 80 8.91 -9.91 -15.22
N PHE A 81 8.93 -10.42 -16.45
CA PHE A 81 7.87 -11.28 -16.97
C PHE A 81 7.77 -12.62 -16.23
N LYS A 82 8.88 -13.23 -15.83
CA LYS A 82 8.89 -14.45 -15.00
C LYS A 82 8.47 -14.15 -13.57
N ASP A 83 8.91 -13.03 -13.03
CA ASP A 83 8.65 -12.62 -11.65
C ASP A 83 7.20 -12.16 -11.46
N SER A 84 6.57 -11.62 -12.50
CA SER A 84 5.11 -11.37 -12.54
C SER A 84 4.26 -12.64 -12.35
N THR A 85 4.86 -13.83 -12.51
CA THR A 85 4.23 -15.12 -12.22
C THR A 85 4.69 -15.75 -10.92
N LYS A 86 5.75 -15.21 -10.28
CA LYS A 86 6.21 -15.72 -8.99
C LYS A 86 5.20 -15.35 -7.92
N ARG A 87 4.46 -16.37 -7.47
CA ARG A 87 3.61 -16.36 -6.27
C ARG A 87 4.44 -16.37 -4.97
N GLY A 88 5.67 -15.85 -5.01
CA GLY A 88 6.59 -15.84 -3.86
C GLY A 88 6.26 -14.74 -2.87
N LEU A 89 4.96 -14.47 -2.68
CA LEU A 89 4.51 -13.54 -1.66
C LEU A 89 4.70 -14.22 -0.31
N LEU A 90 5.23 -13.50 0.69
CA LEU A 90 5.24 -14.02 2.06
C LEU A 90 3.80 -14.12 2.59
N LEU A 91 2.93 -13.25 2.09
CA LEU A 91 1.54 -13.17 2.50
C LEU A 91 0.62 -14.02 1.63
N PRO A 92 -0.38 -14.70 2.24
CA PRO A 92 -1.36 -15.49 1.51
C PRO A 92 -2.27 -14.59 0.66
N TYR A 93 -2.76 -15.15 -0.45
CA TYR A 93 -3.83 -14.55 -1.23
C TYR A 93 -5.18 -14.84 -0.56
N HIS A 94 -6.01 -13.82 -0.37
CA HIS A 94 -7.31 -13.96 0.29
C HIS A 94 -8.45 -13.90 -0.74
N HIS A 95 -8.95 -15.06 -1.16
CA HIS A 95 -9.99 -15.17 -2.19
C HIS A 95 -11.31 -14.48 -1.84
N ASP A 96 -11.62 -14.34 -0.55
CA ASP A 96 -12.82 -13.69 -0.04
C ASP A 96 -12.70 -12.16 0.05
N LEU A 97 -11.52 -11.61 -0.23
CA LEU A 97 -11.28 -10.18 -0.20
C LEU A 97 -11.37 -9.56 -1.60
N PRO A 98 -11.83 -8.30 -1.72
CA PRO A 98 -11.84 -7.59 -2.98
C PRO A 98 -10.44 -7.54 -3.63
N GLU A 99 -10.37 -7.72 -4.94
CA GLU A 99 -9.11 -7.71 -5.70
C GLU A 99 -8.23 -6.46 -5.46
N PRO A 100 -8.78 -5.23 -5.35
CA PRO A 100 -7.93 -4.07 -5.04
C PRO A 100 -7.26 -4.17 -3.67
N TYR A 101 -7.91 -4.79 -2.68
CA TYR A 101 -7.31 -5.01 -1.37
C TYR A 101 -6.23 -6.09 -1.44
N ASN A 102 -6.45 -7.20 -2.15
CA ASN A 102 -5.38 -8.18 -2.45
C ASN A 102 -4.19 -7.54 -3.18
N THR A 103 -4.45 -6.58 -4.06
CA THR A 103 -3.38 -5.84 -4.73
C THR A 103 -2.57 -5.02 -3.73
N TYR A 104 -3.23 -4.28 -2.83
CA TYR A 104 -2.55 -3.55 -1.77
C TYR A 104 -1.69 -4.47 -0.90
N ILE A 105 -2.21 -5.63 -0.47
CA ILE A 105 -1.44 -6.63 0.30
C ILE A 105 -0.20 -7.08 -0.46
N SER A 106 -0.35 -7.37 -1.76
CA SER A 106 0.78 -7.77 -2.60
C SER A 106 1.83 -6.68 -2.69
N LEU A 107 1.43 -5.41 -2.83
CA LEU A 107 2.37 -4.29 -2.86
C LEU A 107 3.05 -4.08 -1.51
N GLU A 108 2.33 -4.15 -0.41
CA GLU A 108 2.92 -4.06 0.92
C GLU A 108 3.94 -5.16 1.19
N ASP A 109 3.67 -6.39 0.71
CA ASP A 109 4.58 -7.53 0.86
C ASP A 109 5.93 -7.29 0.17
N GLN A 110 5.89 -6.68 -1.02
CA GLN A 110 7.06 -6.34 -1.86
C GLN A 110 7.76 -5.04 -1.42
N ALA A 111 7.09 -4.18 -0.65
CA ALA A 111 7.67 -2.92 -0.21
C ALA A 111 8.86 -3.14 0.74
N GLU A 112 9.90 -2.32 0.58
CA GLU A 112 10.98 -2.19 1.56
C GLU A 112 10.55 -1.27 2.70
N GLN A 113 9.80 -0.22 2.36
CA GLN A 113 9.30 0.77 3.31
C GLN A 113 7.84 1.12 3.05
N LEU A 114 7.09 1.26 4.13
CA LEU A 114 5.71 1.74 4.14
C LEU A 114 5.62 2.98 5.03
N ARG A 115 5.22 4.10 4.45
CA ARG A 115 4.99 5.37 5.14
C ARG A 115 3.49 5.66 5.12
N ALA A 116 2.84 5.59 6.27
CA ALA A 116 1.38 5.72 6.38
C ALA A 116 0.99 6.94 7.19
N PHE A 117 -0.01 7.69 6.71
CA PHE A 117 -0.72 8.69 7.50
C PHE A 117 -2.16 8.21 7.75
N GLU A 118 -2.54 8.12 9.03
CA GLU A 118 -3.87 7.68 9.43
C GLU A 118 -4.54 8.71 10.35
N PRO A 119 -5.60 9.41 9.89
CA PRO A 119 -6.26 10.46 10.66
C PRO A 119 -7.31 9.93 11.64
N LEU A 120 -7.89 8.75 11.37
CA LEU A 120 -9.11 8.30 12.06
C LEU A 120 -8.98 6.96 12.78
N VAL A 121 -8.00 6.14 12.41
CA VAL A 121 -7.82 4.77 12.92
C VAL A 121 -6.35 4.45 13.09
N ILE A 122 -6.02 3.43 13.90
CA ILE A 122 -4.65 2.94 13.99
C ILE A 122 -4.30 2.13 12.73
N PRO A 123 -3.09 2.26 12.14
CA PRO A 123 -2.71 1.51 10.94
C PRO A 123 -2.86 0.01 11.11
N GLY A 124 -3.34 -0.70 10.07
CA GLY A 124 -3.67 -2.13 10.14
C GLY A 124 -2.54 -3.04 10.62
N LEU A 125 -1.29 -2.73 10.25
CA LEU A 125 -0.09 -3.44 10.69
C LEU A 125 0.20 -3.31 12.20
N LEU A 126 -0.46 -2.37 12.88
CA LEU A 126 -0.27 -2.09 14.30
C LEU A 126 -1.51 -2.45 15.13
N GLN A 127 -2.56 -3.00 14.50
CA GLN A 127 -3.82 -3.32 15.17
C GLN A 127 -3.75 -4.64 15.96
N THR A 128 -4.46 -4.74 17.07
CA THR A 128 -4.80 -6.01 17.70
C THR A 128 -5.97 -6.65 16.97
N GLU A 129 -6.12 -7.96 17.10
CA GLU A 129 -7.26 -8.70 16.52
C GLU A 129 -8.61 -8.13 16.98
N GLN A 130 -8.77 -7.89 18.29
CA GLN A 130 -10.03 -7.38 18.84
C GLN A 130 -10.35 -5.97 18.34
N TYR A 131 -9.35 -5.10 18.22
CA TYR A 131 -9.54 -3.75 17.69
C TYR A 131 -9.90 -3.79 16.21
N ALA A 132 -9.19 -4.60 15.42
CA ALA A 132 -9.48 -4.76 13.99
C ALA A 132 -10.91 -5.27 13.77
N HIS A 133 -11.33 -6.31 14.51
CA HIS A 133 -12.68 -6.85 14.43
C HIS A 133 -13.72 -5.79 14.79
N ALA A 134 -13.58 -5.13 15.94
CA ALA A 134 -14.52 -4.10 16.38
C ALA A 134 -14.61 -2.94 15.37
N LEU A 135 -13.46 -2.47 14.86
CA LEU A 135 -13.41 -1.40 13.86
C LEU A 135 -14.19 -1.77 12.60
N ILE A 136 -13.96 -2.95 12.03
CA ILE A 136 -14.60 -3.38 10.79
C ILE A 136 -16.11 -3.58 11.01
N ALA A 137 -16.49 -4.23 12.10
CA ALA A 137 -17.90 -4.45 12.45
C ALA A 137 -18.68 -3.14 12.66
N GLU A 138 -18.04 -2.10 13.22
CA GLU A 138 -18.67 -0.81 13.51
C GLU A 138 -18.64 0.16 12.32
N SER A 139 -17.71 -0.01 11.36
CA SER A 139 -17.55 0.90 10.20
C SER A 139 -18.21 0.39 8.91
N ASP A 140 -18.48 -0.90 8.79
CA ASP A 140 -19.19 -1.50 7.66
C ASP A 140 -20.40 -2.29 8.16
N SER A 141 -21.55 -1.63 8.28
CA SER A 141 -22.79 -2.23 8.77
C SER A 141 -23.35 -3.33 7.85
N GLU A 142 -22.85 -3.45 6.62
CA GLU A 142 -23.25 -4.47 5.65
C GLU A 142 -22.28 -5.68 5.66
N ALA A 143 -21.17 -5.60 6.40
CA ALA A 143 -20.23 -6.70 6.52
C ALA A 143 -20.79 -7.85 7.37
N GLY A 144 -21.02 -8.99 6.73
CA GLY A 144 -21.27 -10.25 7.44
C GLY A 144 -20.02 -10.76 8.18
N ALA A 145 -20.22 -11.64 9.16
CA ALA A 145 -19.15 -12.18 10.01
C ALA A 145 -17.97 -12.78 9.21
N GLU A 146 -18.25 -13.54 8.14
CA GLU A 146 -17.21 -14.15 7.30
C GLU A 146 -16.31 -13.11 6.60
N LYS A 147 -16.89 -11.97 6.18
CA LYS A 147 -16.15 -10.86 5.59
C LYS A 147 -15.25 -10.21 6.65
N ILE A 148 -15.79 -9.97 7.84
CA ILE A 148 -15.04 -9.39 8.97
C ILE A 148 -13.83 -10.28 9.29
N ASP A 149 -14.04 -11.57 9.48
CA ASP A 149 -12.99 -12.55 9.79
C ASP A 149 -11.90 -12.58 8.71
N SER A 150 -12.28 -12.45 7.44
CA SER A 150 -11.34 -12.43 6.31
C SER A 150 -10.45 -11.19 6.34
N TYR A 151 -11.01 -10.01 6.64
CA TYR A 151 -10.23 -8.78 6.79
C TYR A 151 -9.33 -8.81 8.03
N VAL A 152 -9.83 -9.33 9.15
CA VAL A 152 -9.06 -9.48 10.39
C VAL A 152 -7.89 -10.43 10.16
N ARG A 153 -8.12 -11.61 9.58
CA ARG A 153 -7.07 -12.59 9.25
C ARG A 153 -6.01 -11.97 8.35
N SER A 154 -6.43 -11.28 7.29
CA SER A 154 -5.50 -10.56 6.42
C SER A 154 -4.62 -9.56 7.17
N ARG A 155 -5.18 -8.78 8.10
CA ARG A 155 -4.40 -7.84 8.92
C ARG A 155 -3.38 -8.58 9.79
N LEU A 156 -3.75 -9.70 10.39
CA LEU A 156 -2.83 -10.51 11.22
C LEU A 156 -1.71 -11.13 10.38
N ASP A 157 -2.01 -11.66 9.20
CA ASP A 157 -1.02 -12.23 8.29
C ASP A 157 0.01 -11.17 7.88
N ARG A 158 -0.48 -9.98 7.50
CA ARG A 158 0.37 -8.84 7.11
C ARG A 158 1.34 -8.39 8.19
N GLN A 159 0.99 -8.50 9.48
CA GLN A 159 1.87 -8.11 10.58
C GLN A 159 3.19 -8.89 10.61
N GLN A 160 3.24 -10.07 10.01
CA GLN A 160 4.46 -10.87 9.89
C GLN A 160 5.56 -10.12 9.13
N ARG A 161 5.21 -9.16 8.25
CA ARG A 161 6.18 -8.31 7.55
C ARG A 161 7.00 -7.41 8.46
N LEU A 162 6.54 -7.11 9.68
CA LEU A 162 7.32 -6.33 10.63
C LEU A 162 8.48 -7.12 11.25
N GLY A 163 8.55 -8.45 11.02
CA GLY A 163 9.64 -9.33 11.45
C GLY A 163 10.29 -10.09 10.28
N GLY A 164 11.08 -11.11 10.62
CA GLY A 164 11.78 -11.96 9.65
C GLY A 164 13.12 -11.40 9.17
N GLU A 165 13.68 -12.01 8.12
CA GLU A 165 15.03 -11.67 7.60
C GLU A 165 15.08 -10.33 6.88
N ARG A 166 13.98 -9.91 6.26
CA ARG A 166 13.84 -8.65 5.53
C ARG A 166 12.58 -7.91 6.00
N PRO A 167 12.61 -7.34 7.22
CA PRO A 167 11.44 -6.70 7.80
C PRO A 167 11.09 -5.41 7.05
N LEU A 168 9.79 -5.18 6.84
CA LEU A 168 9.24 -3.94 6.31
C LEU A 168 9.58 -2.78 7.26
N LYS A 169 10.14 -1.70 6.72
CA LYS A 169 10.33 -0.45 7.46
C LYS A 169 9.01 0.30 7.51
N LEU A 170 8.38 0.39 8.67
CA LEU A 170 7.12 1.09 8.85
C LEU A 170 7.35 2.47 9.48
N TRP A 171 6.84 3.52 8.86
CA TRP A 171 6.71 4.83 9.47
C TRP A 171 5.24 5.25 9.47
N ALA A 172 4.61 5.14 10.63
CA ALA A 172 3.23 5.53 10.84
C ALA A 172 3.14 6.90 11.51
N ILE A 173 2.49 7.84 10.83
CA ILE A 173 2.04 9.10 11.42
C ILE A 173 0.54 8.97 11.68
N ILE A 174 0.15 9.10 12.94
CA ILE A 174 -1.22 8.89 13.38
C ILE A 174 -1.72 10.21 13.95
N ASP A 175 -2.91 10.63 13.56
CA ASP A 175 -3.52 11.83 14.15
C ASP A 175 -4.10 11.50 15.53
N GLU A 176 -4.05 12.46 16.47
CA GLU A 176 -4.53 12.25 17.84
C GLU A 176 -5.99 11.75 17.96
N PRO A 177 -6.95 12.10 17.08
CA PRO A 177 -8.28 11.50 17.07
C PRO A 177 -8.28 9.97 17.01
N ALA A 178 -7.35 9.37 16.26
CA ALA A 178 -7.31 7.92 16.05
C ALA A 178 -6.94 7.15 17.32
N ILE A 179 -6.13 7.75 18.22
CA ILE A 179 -5.74 7.12 19.50
C ILE A 179 -6.68 7.46 20.65
N ARG A 180 -7.61 8.40 20.47
CA ARG A 180 -8.61 8.80 21.48
C ARG A 180 -9.99 8.22 21.23
N ARG A 181 -10.29 7.79 20.00
CA ARG A 181 -11.56 7.14 19.67
C ARG A 181 -11.65 5.77 20.35
N ILE A 182 -12.68 5.57 21.16
CA ILE A 182 -13.00 4.23 21.67
C ILE A 182 -13.61 3.42 20.52
N VAL A 183 -12.97 2.31 20.19
CA VAL A 183 -13.44 1.33 19.21
C VAL A 183 -13.71 0.02 19.94
N GLY A 184 -14.91 -0.52 19.79
CA GLY A 184 -15.40 -1.61 20.63
C GLY A 184 -15.62 -1.15 22.08
N SER A 185 -14.63 -1.36 22.93
CA SER A 185 -14.68 -1.01 24.35
C SER A 185 -13.41 -0.32 24.83
N SER A 186 -13.47 0.30 26.01
CA SER A 186 -12.29 0.89 26.66
C SER A 186 -11.18 -0.13 26.88
N ASP A 187 -11.53 -1.38 27.21
CA ASP A 187 -10.54 -2.46 27.40
C ASP A 187 -9.87 -2.86 26.07
N ILE A 188 -10.63 -2.94 24.97
CA ILE A 188 -10.10 -3.21 23.62
C ILE A 188 -9.18 -2.06 23.17
N THR A 189 -9.64 -0.83 23.32
CA THR A 189 -8.87 0.36 22.95
C THR A 189 -7.60 0.48 23.78
N ARG A 190 -7.66 0.19 25.09
CA ARG A 190 -6.48 0.14 25.96
C ARG A 190 -5.46 -0.89 25.49
N ALA A 191 -5.90 -2.12 25.22
CA ALA A 191 -5.03 -3.18 24.73
C ALA A 191 -4.35 -2.77 23.40
N GLN A 192 -5.11 -2.11 22.52
CA GLN A 192 -4.61 -1.56 21.27
C GLN A 192 -3.54 -0.47 21.48
N LEU A 193 -3.75 0.49 22.39
CA LEU A 193 -2.76 1.54 22.67
C LEU A 193 -1.48 0.94 23.27
N ARG A 194 -1.59 -0.06 24.16
CA ARG A 194 -0.42 -0.79 24.68
C ARG A 194 0.33 -1.52 23.56
N ARG A 195 -0.37 -2.17 22.64
CA ARG A 195 0.24 -2.79 21.45
C ARG A 195 0.98 -1.78 20.57
N LEU A 196 0.45 -0.56 20.43
CA LEU A 196 1.08 0.51 19.67
C LEU A 196 2.41 0.95 20.31
N VAL A 197 2.44 1.12 21.64
CA VAL A 197 3.68 1.42 22.38
C VAL A 197 4.70 0.29 22.23
N GLN A 198 4.27 -0.97 22.31
CA GLN A 198 5.14 -2.13 22.09
C GLN A 198 5.68 -2.19 20.66
N ALA A 199 4.85 -1.90 19.65
CA ALA A 199 5.30 -1.88 18.26
C ALA A 199 6.39 -0.83 18.02
N ALA A 200 6.27 0.33 18.67
CA ALA A 200 7.22 1.43 18.57
C ALA A 200 8.61 1.11 19.17
N THR A 201 8.78 -0.04 19.84
CA THR A 201 10.11 -0.51 20.29
C THR A 201 10.84 -1.33 19.23
N LEU A 202 10.18 -1.70 18.12
CA LEU A 202 10.83 -2.42 17.02
C LEU A 202 11.78 -1.48 16.25
N PRO A 203 12.98 -1.95 15.86
CA PRO A 203 13.98 -1.09 15.22
C PRO A 203 13.58 -0.60 13.83
N ASN A 204 12.64 -1.28 13.17
CA ASN A 204 12.10 -0.96 11.85
C ASN A 204 10.75 -0.24 11.90
N VAL A 205 10.26 0.16 13.08
CA VAL A 205 8.96 0.82 13.24
C VAL A 205 9.12 2.20 13.87
N THR A 206 8.66 3.22 13.17
CA THR A 206 8.54 4.59 13.67
C THR A 206 7.07 4.95 13.81
N VAL A 207 6.64 5.32 15.02
CA VAL A 207 5.29 5.84 15.27
C VAL A 207 5.41 7.28 15.73
N GLN A 208 4.68 8.18 15.07
CA GLN A 208 4.55 9.56 15.49
C GLN A 208 3.08 9.95 15.58
N ILE A 209 2.77 10.86 16.51
CA ILE A 209 1.41 11.39 16.73
C ILE A 209 1.40 12.86 16.35
N ILE A 210 0.43 13.29 15.53
CA ILE A 210 0.10 14.70 15.35
C ILE A 210 -0.87 15.10 16.46
N PRO A 211 -0.49 16.02 17.37
CA PRO A 211 -1.37 16.44 18.45
C PRO A 211 -2.43 17.45 17.98
N PHE A 212 -3.55 17.54 18.70
CA PHE A 212 -4.68 18.41 18.37
C PHE A 212 -4.33 19.90 18.25
N ASP A 213 -3.32 20.35 18.98
CA ASP A 213 -2.87 21.74 18.96
C ASP A 213 -2.02 22.10 17.74
N SER A 214 -1.78 21.15 16.82
CA SER A 214 -1.05 21.37 15.56
C SER A 214 -1.82 22.23 14.53
N GLY A 215 -3.11 22.47 14.74
CA GLY A 215 -3.95 23.24 13.81
C GLY A 215 -4.21 22.50 12.50
N GLY A 216 -4.50 23.23 11.42
CA GLY A 216 -4.75 22.63 10.10
C GLY A 216 -3.48 22.15 9.41
N HIS A 217 -3.48 20.93 8.89
CA HIS A 217 -2.32 20.30 8.23
C HIS A 217 -2.72 19.54 6.95
N PRO A 218 -1.76 19.14 6.08
CA PRO A 218 -2.08 18.49 4.81
C PRO A 218 -2.92 17.21 4.92
N GLY A 219 -2.78 16.50 6.05
CA GLY A 219 -3.47 15.25 6.36
C GLY A 219 -4.98 15.39 6.58
N MET A 220 -5.50 16.61 6.75
CA MET A 220 -6.95 16.83 6.84
C MET A 220 -7.72 16.39 5.59
N ARG A 221 -7.02 16.07 4.49
CA ARG A 221 -7.62 15.58 3.23
C ARG A 221 -7.88 14.08 3.21
N GLY A 222 -7.40 13.32 4.19
CA GLY A 222 -7.61 11.87 4.29
C GLY A 222 -6.32 11.09 4.53
N SER A 223 -6.48 9.78 4.74
CA SER A 223 -5.37 8.84 4.88
C SER A 223 -4.69 8.58 3.54
N PHE A 224 -3.43 8.18 3.62
CA PHE A 224 -2.69 7.65 2.49
C PHE A 224 -1.53 6.78 2.98
N ALA A 225 -1.09 5.86 2.14
CA ALA A 225 0.12 5.07 2.36
C ALA A 225 1.06 5.18 1.15
N LEU A 226 2.30 5.55 1.40
CA LEU A 226 3.40 5.55 0.44
C LEU A 226 4.17 4.23 0.58
N MET A 227 4.27 3.50 -0.51
CA MET A 227 5.03 2.25 -0.60
C MET A 227 6.27 2.48 -1.43
N ASP A 228 7.42 2.26 -0.79
CA ASP A 228 8.72 2.39 -1.40
C ASP A 228 9.28 0.99 -1.64
N PHE A 229 9.81 0.79 -2.84
CA PHE A 229 10.34 -0.49 -3.29
C PHE A 229 11.83 -0.37 -3.51
N PRO A 230 12.58 -1.47 -3.49
CA PRO A 230 13.95 -1.47 -4.00
C PRO A 230 13.96 -0.86 -5.41
N GLU A 231 14.99 -0.07 -5.75
CA GLU A 231 15.10 0.58 -7.07
C GLU A 231 14.97 -0.43 -8.22
N ALA A 232 15.46 -1.65 -7.97
CA ALA A 232 15.34 -2.79 -8.87
C ALA A 232 13.96 -3.48 -8.85
N GLU A 233 12.91 -2.91 -8.28
CA GLU A 233 11.56 -3.48 -8.26
C GLU A 233 10.49 -2.53 -8.80
N GLY A 234 10.67 -1.21 -8.69
CA GLY A 234 9.84 -0.24 -9.40
C GLY A 234 9.71 1.12 -8.71
N PRO A 235 8.90 2.03 -9.28
CA PRO A 235 8.64 3.33 -8.69
C PRO A 235 7.78 3.23 -7.43
N GLU A 236 7.86 4.25 -6.58
CA GLU A 236 6.99 4.43 -5.41
C GLU A 236 5.51 4.51 -5.80
N VAL A 237 4.64 4.04 -4.91
CA VAL A 237 3.18 4.00 -5.14
C VAL A 237 2.46 4.60 -3.94
N VAL A 238 1.49 5.48 -4.20
CA VAL A 238 0.55 5.93 -3.16
C VAL A 238 -0.70 5.08 -3.20
N TYR A 239 -1.16 4.62 -2.05
CA TYR A 239 -2.45 4.00 -1.85
C TYR A 239 -3.38 4.91 -1.07
N LEU A 240 -4.61 5.06 -1.55
CA LEU A 240 -5.70 5.80 -0.90
C LEU A 240 -6.87 4.83 -0.71
N ASP A 241 -7.39 4.75 0.51
CA ASP A 241 -8.62 4.00 0.80
C ASP A 241 -9.77 5.00 0.97
N THR A 242 -10.71 4.99 0.02
CA THR A 242 -11.80 5.97 -0.01
C THR A 242 -13.14 5.25 0.03
N MET A 243 -14.21 5.98 0.36
CA MET A 243 -15.57 5.44 0.26
C MET A 243 -15.99 5.07 -1.17
N ALA A 244 -15.31 5.60 -2.18
CA ALA A 244 -15.50 5.21 -3.58
C ALA A 244 -14.67 3.98 -3.99
N GLY A 245 -13.85 3.45 -3.08
CA GLY A 245 -12.93 2.33 -3.31
C GLY A 245 -11.46 2.73 -3.18
N GLN A 246 -10.58 1.78 -3.47
CA GLN A 246 -9.14 1.94 -3.39
C GLN A 246 -8.56 2.61 -4.65
N ILE A 247 -7.67 3.58 -4.47
CA ILE A 247 -6.97 4.27 -5.55
C ILE A 247 -5.47 4.08 -5.37
N PHE A 248 -4.77 3.82 -6.46
CA PHE A 248 -3.32 3.71 -6.49
C PHE A 248 -2.77 4.78 -7.44
N VAL A 249 -1.84 5.58 -6.94
CA VAL A 249 -1.24 6.71 -7.66
C VAL A 249 0.21 6.38 -7.95
N GLU A 250 0.54 6.33 -9.24
CA GLU A 250 1.87 5.99 -9.75
C GLU A 250 2.50 7.14 -10.56
N GLU A 251 1.70 8.15 -10.91
CA GLU A 251 2.18 9.31 -11.65
C GLU A 251 3.17 10.10 -10.77
N GLN A 252 4.41 10.23 -11.24
CA GLN A 252 5.54 10.69 -10.43
C GLN A 252 5.33 12.09 -9.82
N GLY A 253 4.69 13.01 -10.54
CA GLY A 253 4.39 14.35 -10.04
C GLY A 253 3.45 14.32 -8.85
N GLN A 254 2.41 13.48 -8.89
CA GLN A 254 1.52 13.25 -7.76
C GLN A 254 2.21 12.51 -6.61
N VAL A 255 2.96 11.44 -6.89
CA VAL A 255 3.71 10.71 -5.85
C VAL A 255 4.68 11.64 -5.12
N LYS A 256 5.40 12.50 -5.84
CA LYS A 256 6.26 13.53 -5.26
C LYS A 256 5.49 14.48 -4.34
N ARG A 257 4.29 14.89 -4.73
CA ARG A 257 3.42 15.74 -3.90
C ARG A 257 3.00 15.05 -2.61
N TYR A 258 2.73 13.74 -2.62
CA TYR A 258 2.44 12.98 -1.40
C TYR A 258 3.66 12.84 -0.50
N ASN A 259 4.85 12.63 -1.08
CA ASN A 259 6.12 12.65 -0.36
C ASN A 259 6.33 13.98 0.39
N GLU A 260 6.16 15.11 -0.29
CA GLU A 260 6.28 16.45 0.30
C GLU A 260 5.29 16.65 1.46
N GLN A 261 4.04 16.18 1.30
CA GLN A 261 3.04 16.23 2.37
C GLN A 261 3.41 15.34 3.55
N PHE A 262 3.92 14.13 3.32
CA PHE A 262 4.36 13.26 4.39
C PHE A 262 5.49 13.88 5.21
N VAL A 263 6.46 14.53 4.56
CA VAL A 263 7.55 15.26 5.24
C VAL A 263 6.99 16.41 6.10
N GLN A 264 6.01 17.16 5.60
CA GLN A 264 5.35 18.22 6.36
C GLN A 264 4.61 17.65 7.59
N LEU A 265 3.92 16.52 7.44
CA LEU A 265 3.25 15.83 8.55
C LEU A 265 4.27 15.34 9.60
N ALA A 266 5.39 14.78 9.16
CA ALA A 266 6.45 14.31 10.05
C ALA A 266 7.07 15.44 10.87
N ALA A 267 7.20 16.64 10.26
CA ALA A 267 7.79 17.81 10.90
C ALA A 267 6.92 18.40 12.03
N ILE A 268 5.58 18.29 11.91
CA ILE A 268 4.64 18.77 12.95
C ILE A 268 4.28 17.69 13.97
N ALA A 269 4.46 16.41 13.62
CA ALA A 269 4.20 15.31 14.52
C ALA A 269 5.21 15.32 15.69
N LEU A 270 4.75 14.85 16.85
CA LEU A 270 5.63 14.62 18.01
C LEU A 270 6.77 13.67 17.63
N SER A 271 7.94 13.87 18.24
CA SER A 271 9.04 12.90 18.16
C SER A 271 8.59 11.52 18.64
N PRO A 272 9.13 10.41 18.13
CA PRO A 272 8.71 9.05 18.51
C PRO A 272 8.63 8.83 20.03
N ALA A 273 9.61 9.30 20.81
CA ALA A 273 9.59 9.17 22.27
C ALA A 273 8.42 9.91 22.94
N LYS A 274 8.11 11.13 22.49
CA LYS A 274 6.96 11.92 22.98
C LYS A 274 5.64 11.27 22.56
N SER A 275 5.57 10.72 21.35
CA SER A 275 4.43 9.95 20.85
C SER A 275 4.15 8.71 21.70
N SER A 276 5.16 7.87 21.96
CA SER A 276 5.01 6.71 22.83
C SER A 276 4.56 7.10 24.24
N LYS A 277 5.10 8.20 24.79
CA LYS A 277 4.68 8.72 26.10
C LYS A 277 3.20 9.13 26.11
N LEU A 278 2.75 9.89 25.11
CA LEU A 278 1.35 10.31 24.98
C LEU A 278 0.42 9.09 24.88
N VAL A 279 0.74 8.13 24.02
CA VAL A 279 -0.05 6.91 23.84
C VAL A 279 -0.11 6.08 25.13
N ALA A 280 1.01 5.94 25.86
CA ALA A 280 1.04 5.23 27.13
C ALA A 280 0.15 5.91 28.19
N GLN A 281 0.25 7.23 28.33
CA GLN A 281 -0.58 8.01 29.26
C GLN A 281 -2.07 7.87 28.95
N LEU A 282 -2.45 7.86 27.66
CA LEU A 282 -3.84 7.63 27.25
C LEU A 282 -4.30 6.22 27.61
N ALA A 283 -3.46 5.20 27.38
CA ALA A 283 -3.79 3.83 27.75
C ALA A 283 -4.03 3.68 29.27
N ASP A 284 -3.19 4.30 30.10
CA ASP A 284 -3.32 4.27 31.55
C ASP A 284 -4.56 5.05 32.04
N SER A 285 -4.89 6.18 31.41
CA SER A 285 -6.10 6.94 31.77
C SER A 285 -7.41 6.18 31.53
N LEU A 286 -7.40 5.20 30.62
CA LEU A 286 -8.57 4.34 30.40
C LEU A 286 -8.76 3.33 31.54
N ASP A 287 -7.76 3.06 32.38
CA ASP A 287 -7.90 2.24 33.60
C ASP A 287 -8.74 2.97 34.69
N GLU A 288 -8.85 4.30 34.61
CA GLU A 288 -9.48 5.14 35.65
C GLU A 288 -10.96 5.46 35.41
N ILE A 289 -11.50 5.12 34.23
CA ILE A 289 -12.93 5.36 33.92
C ILE A 289 -13.76 4.24 34.57
N PRO A 290 -14.63 4.53 35.55
CA PRO A 290 -15.49 3.50 36.15
C PRO A 290 -16.42 2.91 35.08
N ARG A 291 -16.52 1.57 35.06
CA ARG A 291 -17.45 0.82 34.21
C ARG A 291 -18.91 1.15 34.51
#